data_AF-A0A6C1P7X4-F1
#
_entry.id   AF-A0A6C1P7X4-F1
#
_cell.length_a   1.000
_cell.length_b   1.000
_cell.length_c   1.000
_cell.angle_alpha   90.00
_cell.angle_beta   90.00
_cell.angle_gamma   90.00
#
_symmetry.space_group_name_H-M   'P 1'
#
loop_
_entity.id
_entity.type
_entity.pdbx_description
1 polymer ?
#
loop_
_entity_poly.entity_id
_entity_poly.type
_entity_poly.pdbx_seq_one_letter_code
_entity_poly.pdbx_strand_id
1 'polypeptide(L)'
;MSEIESIQKEIEKLPNEIEGYKRRIMDLGNFVVIEYSKKQLFIRHVHPGIFPAQEVEDNLLVDVVASTIEDAVKEMSKKIQHYL
;
A
#
# COMPACT_ATOMS: atom_id res chain seq x y z
N MET A 1 -11.20 -22.92 -5.69
CA MET A 1 -10.50 -21.62 -5.78
C MET A 1 -9.89 -21.39 -4.42
N SER A 2 -8.57 -21.34 -4.33
CA SER A 2 -7.89 -21.17 -3.04
C SER A 2 -8.04 -19.73 -2.56
N GLU A 3 -7.93 -19.51 -1.25
CA GLU A 3 -7.93 -18.17 -0.65
C GLU A 3 -6.84 -17.27 -1.28
N ILE A 4 -5.69 -17.87 -1.62
CA ILE A 4 -4.58 -17.23 -2.33
C ILE A 4 -4.99 -16.70 -3.71
N GLU A 5 -5.73 -17.48 -4.50
CA GLU A 5 -6.20 -17.06 -5.83
C GLU A 5 -7.22 -15.91 -5.74
N SER A 6 -8.04 -15.88 -4.70
CA SER A 6 -8.99 -14.78 -4.46
C SER A 6 -8.26 -13.48 -4.15
N ILE A 7 -7.29 -13.55 -3.24
CA ILE A 7 -6.47 -12.40 -2.84
C ILE A 7 -5.66 -11.85 -4.04
N GLN A 8 -5.09 -12.71 -4.87
CA GLN A 8 -4.38 -12.29 -6.09
C GLN A 8 -5.28 -11.50 -7.04
N LYS A 9 -6.51 -11.97 -7.27
CA LYS A 9 -7.48 -11.25 -8.11
C LYS A 9 -7.88 -9.89 -7.55
N GLU A 10 -7.95 -9.74 -6.23
CA GLU A 10 -8.24 -8.45 -5.62
C GLU A 10 -7.07 -7.49 -5.77
N ILE A 11 -5.85 -7.96 -5.58
CA ILE A 11 -4.63 -7.18 -5.84
C ILE A 11 -4.57 -6.74 -7.31
N GLU A 12 -4.90 -7.63 -8.25
CA GLU A 12 -4.90 -7.31 -9.70
C GLU A 12 -5.83 -6.16 -10.09
N LYS A 13 -6.86 -5.86 -9.28
CA LYS A 13 -7.77 -4.72 -9.51
C LYS A 13 -7.14 -3.37 -9.18
N LEU A 14 -6.13 -3.35 -8.31
CA LEU A 14 -5.40 -2.11 -8.00
C LEU A 14 -4.43 -1.79 -9.15
N PRO A 15 -4.35 -0.55 -9.64
CA PRO A 15 -3.38 -0.16 -10.66
C PRO A 15 -1.95 -0.36 -10.14
N ASN A 16 -1.03 -0.81 -10.99
CA ASN A 16 0.36 -1.01 -10.57
C ASN A 16 1.10 0.32 -10.34
N GLU A 17 0.64 1.40 -10.97
CA GLU A 17 1.24 2.73 -10.89
C GLU A 17 0.16 3.80 -11.06
N ILE A 18 0.31 4.93 -10.36
CA ILE A 18 -0.55 6.12 -10.46
C ILE A 18 0.40 7.32 -10.50
N GLU A 19 0.37 8.14 -11.56
CA GLU A 19 1.16 9.38 -11.66
C GLU A 19 2.67 9.22 -11.32
N GLY A 20 3.28 8.10 -11.70
CA GLY A 20 4.68 7.80 -11.39
C GLY A 20 4.94 7.22 -9.99
N TYR A 21 3.91 7.08 -9.15
CA TYR A 21 3.96 6.39 -7.86
C TYR A 21 3.66 4.91 -8.05
N LYS A 22 4.56 4.04 -7.60
CA LYS A 22 4.44 2.59 -7.79
C LYS A 22 3.76 1.95 -6.59
N ARG A 23 2.84 1.04 -6.87
CA ARG A 23 2.19 0.20 -5.85
C ARG A 23 3.22 -0.74 -5.23
N ARG A 24 3.23 -0.80 -3.91
CA ARG A 24 3.94 -1.81 -3.11
C ARG A 24 2.99 -2.44 -2.12
N ILE A 25 3.17 -3.74 -1.90
CA ILE A 25 2.42 -4.53 -0.92
C ILE A 25 3.45 -5.22 -0.03
N MET A 26 3.30 -5.08 1.27
CA MET A 26 4.22 -5.63 2.27
C MET A 26 3.39 -6.39 3.31
N ASP A 27 3.68 -7.68 3.48
CA ASP A 27 3.14 -8.51 4.54
C ASP A 27 4.20 -8.65 5.64
N LEU A 28 3.84 -8.26 6.86
CA LEU A 28 4.73 -8.19 8.01
C LEU A 28 4.35 -9.18 9.10
N GLY A 29 3.53 -10.19 8.76
CA GLY A 29 3.05 -11.23 9.65
C GLY A 29 1.93 -10.77 10.59
N ASN A 30 2.03 -9.56 11.14
CA ASN A 30 1.03 -8.98 12.03
C ASN A 30 0.07 -8.01 11.32
N PHE A 31 0.50 -7.45 10.20
CA PHE A 31 -0.26 -6.50 9.40
C PHE A 31 0.27 -6.46 7.97
N VAL A 32 -0.56 -5.92 7.09
CA VAL A 32 -0.30 -5.70 5.68
C VAL A 32 -0.31 -4.20 5.41
N VAL A 33 0.64 -3.77 4.59
CA VAL A 33 0.72 -2.41 4.08
C VAL A 33 0.57 -2.44 2.57
N ILE A 34 -0.29 -1.57 2.05
CA ILE A 34 -0.29 -1.20 0.63
C ILE A 34 0.07 0.27 0.54
N GLU A 35 1.03 0.64 -0.30
CA GLU A 35 1.42 2.02 -0.52
C GLU A 35 1.65 2.32 -2.01
N TYR A 36 1.34 3.54 -2.43
CA TYR A 36 1.78 4.12 -3.70
C TYR A 36 2.89 5.11 -3.40
N SER A 37 4.12 4.77 -3.73
CA SER A 37 5.28 5.58 -3.38
C SER A 37 6.34 5.60 -4.48
N LYS A 38 7.08 6.71 -4.60
CA LYS A 38 8.25 6.84 -5.49
C LYS A 38 9.45 6.06 -4.94
N LYS A 39 9.59 5.99 -3.61
CA LYS A 39 10.60 5.20 -2.88
C LYS A 39 9.95 4.28 -1.86
N GLN A 40 10.60 3.17 -1.54
CA GLN A 40 10.08 2.26 -0.53
C GLN A 40 10.20 2.91 0.85
N LEU A 41 9.07 3.11 1.52
CA LEU A 41 9.01 3.76 2.83
C LEU A 41 8.75 2.77 3.97
N PHE A 42 9.12 1.49 3.78
CA PHE A 42 8.90 0.42 4.74
C PHE A 42 9.34 0.78 6.17
N ILE A 43 10.53 1.37 6.31
CA ILE A 43 11.10 1.72 7.61
C ILE A 43 10.22 2.70 8.40
N ARG A 44 9.40 3.52 7.74
CA ARG A 44 8.44 4.42 8.39
C ARG A 44 7.35 3.66 9.12
N HIS A 45 6.87 2.55 8.57
CA HIS A 45 5.78 1.78 9.19
C HIS A 45 6.24 1.07 10.46
N VAL A 46 7.50 0.63 10.50
CA VAL A 46 8.10 -0.02 11.67
C VAL A 46 8.63 1.00 12.67
N HIS A 47 9.20 2.11 12.16
CA HIS A 47 9.85 3.14 12.95
C HIS A 47 9.46 4.54 12.43
N PRO A 48 8.28 5.05 12.79
CA PRO A 48 7.75 6.30 12.25
C PRO A 48 8.60 7.53 12.55
N GLY A 49 9.47 7.48 13.57
CA GLY A 49 10.39 8.56 13.92
C GLY A 49 11.74 8.56 13.19
N ILE A 50 12.05 7.50 12.42
CA ILE A 50 13.35 7.39 11.71
C ILE A 50 13.29 8.11 10.35
N PHE A 51 12.10 8.18 9.74
CA PHE A 51 11.94 8.76 8.41
C PHE A 51 11.37 10.18 8.50
N PRO A 52 12.05 11.21 7.98
CA PRO A 52 11.58 12.60 8.08
C PRO A 52 10.23 12.79 7.40
N ALA A 53 9.31 13.52 8.03
CA ALA A 53 7.96 13.76 7.50
C ALA A 53 7.97 14.34 6.08
N GLN A 54 8.83 15.32 5.80
CA GLN A 54 8.96 15.91 4.46
C GLN A 54 9.36 14.86 3.40
N GLU A 55 10.29 13.95 3.71
CA GLU A 55 10.69 12.93 2.74
C GLU A 55 9.54 11.95 2.48
N VAL A 56 8.71 11.67 3.48
CA VAL A 56 7.48 10.88 3.29
C VAL A 56 6.54 11.60 2.35
N GLU A 57 6.22 12.87 2.63
CA GLU A 57 5.29 13.67 1.82
C GLU A 57 5.72 13.75 0.35
N ASP A 58 7.01 13.92 0.08
CA ASP A 58 7.53 14.01 -1.29
C ASP A 58 7.49 12.68 -2.06
N ASN A 59 7.50 11.55 -1.33
CA ASN A 59 7.62 10.21 -1.90
C ASN A 59 6.37 9.33 -1.78
N LEU A 60 5.39 9.70 -0.96
CA LEU A 60 4.20 8.91 -0.67
C LEU A 60 2.96 9.61 -1.22
N LEU A 61 2.23 8.92 -2.10
CA LEU A 61 0.91 9.36 -2.54
C LEU A 61 -0.15 8.97 -1.51
N VAL A 62 -0.18 7.67 -1.18
CA VAL A 62 -1.16 7.11 -0.27
C VAL A 62 -0.67 5.77 0.29
N ASP A 63 -1.03 5.47 1.52
CA ASP A 63 -0.86 4.17 2.16
C ASP A 63 -2.14 3.69 2.87
N VAL A 64 -2.16 2.39 3.13
CA VAL A 64 -3.13 1.71 3.97
C VAL A 64 -2.38 0.68 4.80
N VAL A 65 -2.76 0.57 6.07
CA VAL A 65 -2.29 -0.46 7.00
C VAL A 65 -3.52 -1.21 7.51
N ALA A 66 -3.53 -2.53 7.38
CA ALA A 66 -4.65 -3.36 7.85
C ALA A 66 -4.14 -4.73 8.35
N SER A 67 -4.96 -5.49 9.06
CA SER A 67 -4.56 -6.80 9.59
C SER A 67 -4.54 -7.91 8.52
N THR A 68 -5.23 -7.70 7.39
CA THR A 68 -5.33 -8.68 6.30
C THR A 68 -5.08 -8.02 4.94
N ILE A 69 -4.73 -8.82 3.93
CA ILE A 69 -4.55 -8.31 2.56
C ILE A 69 -5.89 -7.83 1.98
N GLU A 70 -6.98 -8.57 2.22
CA GLU A 70 -8.33 -8.23 1.76
C GLU A 70 -8.75 -6.84 2.27
N ASP A 71 -8.61 -6.60 3.57
CA ASP A 71 -8.94 -5.30 4.17
C ASP A 71 -8.05 -4.19 3.60
N ALA A 72 -6.75 -4.46 3.44
CA ALA A 72 -5.82 -3.50 2.89
C ALA A 72 -6.19 -3.12 1.44
N VAL A 73 -6.55 -4.10 0.60
CA VAL A 73 -6.98 -3.87 -0.79
C VAL A 73 -8.30 -3.10 -0.85
N LYS A 74 -9.27 -3.48 -0.01
CA LYS A 74 -10.58 -2.81 0.07
C LYS A 74 -10.44 -1.34 0.44
N GLU A 75 -9.66 -1.02 1.48
CA GLU A 75 -9.44 0.35 1.89
C GLU A 75 -8.58 1.13 0.88
N MET A 76 -7.56 0.48 0.29
CA MET A 76 -6.74 1.12 -0.74
C MET A 76 -7.61 1.48 -1.96
N SER A 77 -8.47 0.56 -2.40
CA SER A 77 -9.39 0.78 -3.52
C SER A 77 -10.24 2.04 -3.33
N LYS A 78 -10.74 2.28 -2.10
CA LYS A 78 -11.50 3.50 -1.79
C LYS A 78 -10.64 4.75 -1.89
N LYS A 79 -9.41 4.71 -1.34
CA LYS A 79 -8.52 5.88 -1.34
C LYS A 79 -8.04 6.25 -2.74
N ILE A 80 -7.80 5.25 -3.60
CA ILE A 80 -7.25 5.52 -4.93
C ILE A 80 -8.28 5.98 -5.96
N GLN A 81 -9.58 5.84 -5.68
CA GLN A 81 -10.66 6.31 -6.56
C GLN A 81 -10.57 7.80 -6.90
N HIS A 82 -9.86 8.60 -6.08
CA HIS A 82 -9.69 10.02 -6.32
C HIS A 82 -8.53 10.34 -7.29
N TYR A 83 -7.74 9.33 -7.68
CA TYR A 83 -6.61 9.46 -8.61
C TYR A 83 -6.82 8.68 -9.92
N LEU A 84 -8.00 8.08 -10.09
CA LEU A 84 -8.45 7.35 -11.28
C LEU A 84 -9.57 8.13 -11.96
#